data_AF-A0A946F8B1-F1
#
_entry.id   AF-A0A946F8B1-F1
#
_cell.length_a   1.000
_cell.length_b   1.000
_cell.length_c   1.000
_cell.angle_alpha   90.00
_cell.angle_beta   90.00
_cell.angle_gamma   90.00
#
_symmetry.space_group_name_H-M   'P 1'
#
loop_
_entity.id
_entity.type
_entity.pdbx_description
1 polymer ?
#
loop_
_entity_poly.entity_id
_entity_poly.type
_entity_poly.pdbx_seq_one_letter_code
_entity_poly.pdbx_strand_id
1 'polypeptide(L)'
;GIHGATMASAEFNEDAEEKRPTVQVGDPFTEKLLLEACLELMATDSIIGIQDMGAAGLTCSSVEMADKGNAGMDLDLDAVPQREEGMTAYELMLSESQERMLMVIKPEAEDQARAIFEKWELDFAVVGHITDNGRLIVRKDGEIKADLLVSPLSDEAPLYDRPWVETPKRAVLAAGDVPAPASMEVALVTLMASPDLASRRWIWEQYDHLVMGRTVRRPGGDSAIVEVPDVPGKGLAITTDCTPRYCEADPFEGGKQAVAETFRNLSSVGARPLASTDCLNFGNPERSDVMGTFVGAIKGVGEACIALEMPIVSGNVSLYNETNGKAVQPTPAMGAIGLIENLDHTARIGFGGEGQSVIVLGATAGHLGSSIYLREMTGQEKGAPPPVDLAIERQTGDFVRGLIENATVTTCHDVSDGGLLVALTEMALAANIGGDFAASDSALPAHAFWFGEDQARYVLAVDGDGAEIVAKATEAGIPAAILGKTGGDALTVDGGSPISLRTIRDKHEGWLPGYMAGEA
;
A
#
# COMPACT_ATOMS: atom_id res chain seq x y z
N GLY A 1 22.36 14.22 3.48
CA GLY A 1 23.11 13.10 2.87
C GLY A 1 23.47 13.48 1.46
N ILE A 2 24.75 13.74 1.17
CA ILE A 2 25.20 13.86 -0.23
C ILE A 2 25.41 12.43 -0.74
N HIS A 3 24.94 12.11 -1.94
CA HIS A 3 24.91 10.75 -2.54
C HIS A 3 23.86 9.77 -2.00
N GLY A 4 22.77 10.24 -1.37
CA GLY A 4 21.70 9.35 -0.91
C GLY A 4 21.09 8.52 -2.04
N ALA A 5 20.78 9.15 -3.17
CA ALA A 5 20.25 8.47 -4.36
C ALA A 5 21.22 7.46 -4.99
N THR A 6 22.52 7.78 -5.07
CA THR A 6 23.53 6.86 -5.63
C THR A 6 23.69 5.62 -4.76
N MET A 7 23.61 5.78 -3.44
CA MET A 7 23.62 4.66 -2.49
C MET A 7 22.36 3.81 -2.57
N ALA A 8 21.18 4.43 -2.67
CA ALA A 8 19.91 3.72 -2.84
C ALA A 8 19.82 2.96 -4.18
N SER A 9 20.71 3.27 -5.13
CA SER A 9 20.80 2.63 -6.46
C SER A 9 21.92 1.59 -6.55
N ALA A 10 22.44 1.12 -5.41
CA ALA A 10 23.53 0.15 -5.33
C ALA A 10 23.17 -1.04 -4.43
N GLU A 11 23.74 -2.20 -4.73
CA GLU A 11 23.60 -3.40 -3.88
C GLU A 11 24.32 -3.22 -2.53
N PHE A 12 23.74 -3.77 -1.46
CA PHE A 12 24.38 -3.80 -0.14
C PHE A 12 25.28 -5.04 0.01
N ASN A 13 26.60 -4.80 0.13
CA ASN A 13 27.64 -5.82 0.37
C ASN A 13 28.44 -5.48 1.63
N GLU A 14 29.32 -6.37 2.10
CA GLU A 14 30.14 -6.18 3.32
C GLU A 14 30.97 -4.88 3.32
N ASP A 15 31.41 -4.39 2.14
CA ASP A 15 32.14 -3.12 1.99
C ASP A 15 31.25 -1.86 2.02
N ALA A 16 29.92 -2.00 2.11
CA ALA A 16 28.99 -0.87 2.10
C ALA A 16 28.85 -0.16 3.45
N GLU A 17 29.39 -0.73 4.55
CA GLU A 17 29.38 -0.10 5.87
C GLU A 17 30.15 1.22 5.90
N GLU A 18 31.23 1.36 5.11
CA GLU A 18 32.02 2.59 5.02
C GLU A 18 31.32 3.72 4.25
N LYS A 19 30.21 3.43 3.55
CA LYS A 19 29.50 4.38 2.68
C LYS A 19 28.18 4.89 3.25
N ARG A 20 27.85 4.60 4.51
CA ARG A 20 26.63 5.13 5.14
C ARG A 20 26.71 6.66 5.19
N PRO A 21 25.88 7.40 4.44
CA PRO A 21 25.79 8.84 4.62
C PRO A 21 25.27 9.13 6.04
N THR A 22 25.54 10.33 6.53
CA THR A 22 24.93 10.87 7.75
C THR A 22 23.43 10.60 7.76
N VAL A 23 22.95 10.00 8.86
CA VAL A 23 21.54 9.76 9.16
C VAL A 23 20.73 11.00 8.77
N GLN A 24 19.75 10.84 7.86
CA GLN A 24 18.78 11.89 7.61
C GLN A 24 17.99 12.10 8.90
N VAL A 25 18.03 13.31 9.44
CA VAL A 25 17.23 13.70 10.60
C VAL A 25 16.18 14.65 10.07
N GLY A 26 14.93 14.19 10.03
CA GLY A 26 13.80 15.06 9.71
C GLY A 26 13.44 15.94 10.90
N ASP A 27 12.90 17.12 10.61
CA ASP A 27 12.34 18.06 11.57
C ASP A 27 10.84 18.26 11.29
N PRO A 28 9.96 17.44 11.90
CA PRO A 28 8.52 17.50 11.63
C PRO A 28 7.88 18.82 12.09
N PHE A 29 8.53 19.58 12.98
CA PHE A 29 8.03 20.89 13.39
C PHE A 29 8.24 21.92 12.28
N THR A 30 9.45 21.98 11.73
CA THR A 30 9.77 22.83 10.58
C THR A 30 8.95 22.42 9.36
N GLU A 31 8.79 21.10 9.11
CA GLU A 31 7.94 20.58 8.04
C GLU A 31 6.50 21.07 8.17
N LYS A 32 5.94 21.07 9.40
CA LYS A 32 4.57 21.55 9.62
C LYS A 32 4.42 23.05 9.33
N LEU A 33 5.38 23.87 9.75
CA LEU A 33 5.39 25.31 9.44
C LEU A 33 5.49 25.53 7.92
N LEU A 34 6.38 24.79 7.25
CA LEU A 34 6.59 24.83 5.82
C LEU A 34 5.32 24.45 5.05
N LEU A 35 4.62 23.40 5.47
CA LEU A 35 3.34 23.00 4.89
C LEU A 35 2.29 24.11 4.99
N GLU A 36 2.13 24.73 6.16
CA GLU A 36 1.16 25.82 6.33
C GLU A 36 1.53 27.07 5.51
N ALA A 37 2.81 27.43 5.47
CA ALA A 37 3.30 28.55 4.66
C ALA A 37 3.06 28.30 3.16
N CYS A 38 3.33 27.09 2.67
CA CYS A 38 3.06 26.70 1.29
C CYS A 38 1.57 26.72 0.96
N LEU A 39 0.69 26.21 1.84
CA LEU A 39 -0.76 26.27 1.66
C LEU A 39 -1.28 27.71 1.65
N GLU A 40 -0.78 28.57 2.53
CA GLU A 40 -1.12 30.00 2.54
C GLU A 40 -0.65 30.69 1.26
N LEU A 41 0.57 30.42 0.78
CA LEU A 41 1.07 30.96 -0.48
C LEU A 41 0.24 30.49 -1.68
N MET A 42 -0.12 29.20 -1.74
CA MET A 42 -0.94 28.62 -2.81
C MET A 42 -2.37 29.17 -2.85
N ALA A 43 -2.88 29.71 -1.72
CA ALA A 43 -4.16 30.40 -1.69
C ALA A 43 -4.09 31.83 -2.29
N THR A 44 -2.89 32.32 -2.63
CA THR A 44 -2.66 33.60 -3.30
C THR A 44 -2.37 33.41 -4.79
N ASP A 45 -2.25 34.53 -5.53
CA ASP A 45 -1.85 34.53 -6.95
C ASP A 45 -0.34 34.75 -7.13
N SER A 46 0.47 34.41 -6.11
CA SER A 46 1.91 34.70 -6.06
C SER A 46 2.78 33.65 -6.77
N ILE A 47 2.33 32.40 -6.82
CA ILE A 47 3.15 31.24 -7.20
C ILE A 47 2.89 30.80 -8.64
N ILE A 48 3.96 30.46 -9.35
CA ILE A 48 3.92 29.90 -10.71
C ILE A 48 4.17 28.39 -10.66
N GLY A 49 5.11 27.96 -9.82
CA GLY A 49 5.46 26.55 -9.63
C GLY A 49 6.16 26.33 -8.30
N ILE A 50 6.04 25.10 -7.79
CA ILE A 50 6.64 24.68 -6.53
C ILE A 50 7.11 23.24 -6.68
N GLN A 51 8.27 22.93 -6.09
CA GLN A 51 8.86 21.60 -6.12
C GLN A 51 9.50 21.33 -4.77
N ASP A 52 9.28 20.14 -4.24
CA ASP A 52 10.02 19.65 -3.08
C ASP A 52 11.48 19.37 -3.44
N MET A 53 12.34 19.35 -2.42
CA MET A 53 13.77 19.12 -2.59
C MET A 53 14.20 17.83 -1.88
N GLY A 54 14.06 16.72 -2.60
CA GLY A 54 14.47 15.39 -2.15
C GLY A 54 15.85 14.98 -2.68
N ALA A 55 15.90 13.84 -3.36
CA ALA A 55 17.10 13.26 -3.95
C ALA A 55 17.82 14.24 -4.89
N ALA A 56 19.14 14.32 -4.77
CA ALA A 56 19.99 15.28 -5.50
C ALA A 56 19.63 16.78 -5.30
N GLY A 57 18.80 17.11 -4.31
CA GLY A 57 18.61 18.46 -3.79
C GLY A 57 18.28 19.52 -4.84
N LEU A 58 18.98 20.66 -4.77
CA LEU A 58 18.80 21.79 -5.69
C LEU A 58 19.00 21.38 -7.15
N THR A 59 19.88 20.42 -7.43
CA THR A 59 20.16 19.98 -8.80
C THR A 59 18.91 19.42 -9.45
N CYS A 60 18.24 18.46 -8.78
CA CYS A 60 17.03 17.85 -9.32
C CYS A 60 15.90 18.87 -9.44
N SER A 61 15.57 19.54 -8.34
CA SER A 61 14.45 20.47 -8.30
C SER A 61 14.59 21.63 -9.29
N SER A 62 15.80 22.16 -9.49
CA SER A 62 16.04 23.24 -10.47
C SER A 62 15.95 22.77 -11.92
N VAL A 63 16.52 21.60 -12.24
CA VAL A 63 16.46 21.02 -13.59
C VAL A 63 15.03 20.65 -13.94
N GLU A 64 14.32 19.91 -13.10
CA GLU A 64 12.95 19.47 -13.38
C GLU A 64 11.98 20.65 -13.53
N MET A 65 12.14 21.67 -12.68
CA MET A 65 11.31 22.88 -12.73
C MET A 65 11.58 23.69 -13.99
N ALA A 66 12.84 23.86 -14.39
CA ALA A 66 13.22 24.56 -15.62
C ALA A 66 12.74 23.79 -16.86
N ASP A 67 12.86 22.47 -16.86
CA ASP A 67 12.50 21.60 -17.99
C ASP A 67 10.99 21.58 -18.25
N LYS A 68 10.18 21.33 -17.20
CA LYS A 68 8.70 21.38 -17.29
C LYS A 68 8.18 22.76 -17.69
N GLY A 69 8.93 23.81 -17.36
CA GLY A 69 8.64 25.20 -17.75
C GLY A 69 9.15 25.58 -19.15
N ASN A 70 9.88 24.69 -19.84
CA ASN A 70 10.61 24.96 -21.08
C ASN A 70 11.47 26.24 -20.99
N ALA A 71 12.23 26.35 -19.91
CA ALA A 71 13.00 27.52 -19.51
C ALA A 71 14.43 27.15 -19.07
N GLY A 72 15.25 28.16 -18.78
CA GLY A 72 16.52 28.03 -18.08
C GLY A 72 16.43 28.57 -16.65
N MET A 73 17.52 28.46 -15.89
CA MET A 73 17.62 28.98 -14.53
C MET A 73 19.05 29.48 -14.26
N ASP A 74 19.20 30.72 -13.81
CA ASP A 74 20.48 31.28 -13.33
C ASP A 74 20.42 31.34 -11.79
N LEU A 75 21.21 30.48 -11.14
CA LEU A 75 21.27 30.31 -9.68
C LEU A 75 22.49 31.00 -9.11
N ASP A 76 22.29 31.75 -8.03
CA ASP A 76 23.34 32.29 -7.17
C ASP A 76 23.39 31.52 -5.85
N LEU A 77 24.40 30.66 -5.71
CA LEU A 77 24.56 29.81 -4.51
C LEU A 77 24.98 30.60 -3.28
N ASP A 78 25.50 31.82 -3.43
CA ASP A 78 25.83 32.66 -2.28
C ASP A 78 24.56 33.23 -1.60
N ALA A 79 23.42 33.21 -2.30
CA ALA A 79 22.11 33.59 -1.77
C ALA A 79 21.37 32.42 -1.09
N VAL A 80 21.84 31.18 -1.25
CA VAL A 80 21.22 29.99 -0.63
C VAL A 80 21.50 30.00 0.88
N PRO A 81 20.49 29.91 1.76
CA PRO A 81 20.71 29.78 3.20
C PRO A 81 21.53 28.52 3.53
N GLN A 82 22.59 28.69 4.33
CA GLN A 82 23.56 27.63 4.64
C GLN A 82 23.57 27.36 6.14
N ARG A 83 23.55 26.07 6.50
CA ARG A 83 23.71 25.62 7.89
C ARG A 83 25.18 25.54 8.32
N GLU A 84 26.08 25.36 7.36
CA GLU A 84 27.51 25.14 7.60
C GLU A 84 28.31 26.16 6.80
N GLU A 85 29.40 26.68 7.39
CA GLU A 85 30.29 27.62 6.72
C GLU A 85 31.17 26.89 5.70
N GLY A 86 31.48 27.55 4.58
CA GLY A 86 32.46 27.06 3.61
C GLY A 86 31.95 25.92 2.71
N MET A 87 30.63 25.72 2.61
CA MET A 87 30.06 24.75 1.69
C MET A 87 30.44 25.07 0.24
N THR A 88 30.91 24.05 -0.48
CA THR A 88 31.25 24.15 -1.90
C THR A 88 29.99 24.20 -2.76
N ALA A 89 30.14 24.66 -4.01
CA ALA A 89 29.04 24.63 -4.98
C ALA A 89 28.48 23.21 -5.21
N TYR A 90 29.36 22.21 -5.15
CA TYR A 90 28.98 20.79 -5.25
C TYR A 90 28.09 20.35 -4.08
N GLU A 91 28.50 20.66 -2.85
CA GLU A 91 27.76 20.30 -1.65
C GLU A 91 26.41 21.02 -1.56
N LEU A 92 26.34 22.31 -1.92
CA LEU A 92 25.07 23.06 -1.94
C LEU A 92 24.09 22.49 -2.96
N MET A 93 24.57 22.17 -4.16
CA MET A 93 23.72 21.66 -5.25
C MET A 93 23.19 20.25 -5.00
N LEU A 94 23.98 19.37 -4.36
CA LEU A 94 23.64 17.95 -4.17
C LEU A 94 23.27 17.60 -2.73
N SER A 95 23.23 18.58 -1.82
CA SER A 95 22.75 18.36 -0.46
C SER A 95 21.28 17.94 -0.48
N GLU A 96 20.99 16.83 0.19
CA GLU A 96 19.64 16.32 0.50
C GLU A 96 19.22 16.68 1.94
N SER A 97 19.55 17.89 2.40
CA SER A 97 18.96 18.44 3.64
C SER A 97 17.43 18.44 3.53
N GLN A 98 16.76 18.06 4.61
CA GLN A 98 15.31 17.91 4.66
C GLN A 98 14.60 19.28 4.79
N GLU A 99 13.27 19.27 4.70
CA GLU A 99 12.38 20.44 4.87
C GLU A 99 12.72 21.66 4.00
N ARG A 100 12.94 21.44 2.70
CA ARG A 100 13.19 22.53 1.73
C ARG A 100 12.24 22.45 0.54
N MET A 101 11.81 23.63 0.08
CA MET A 101 11.01 23.80 -1.14
C MET A 101 11.71 24.79 -2.07
N LEU A 102 11.72 24.49 -3.36
CA LEU A 102 12.06 25.44 -4.42
C LEU A 102 10.76 25.98 -5.02
N MET A 103 10.68 27.29 -5.24
CA MET A 103 9.48 27.96 -5.73
C MET A 103 9.82 28.95 -6.84
N VAL A 104 8.99 28.98 -7.88
CA VAL A 104 8.93 30.09 -8.83
C VAL A 104 7.76 30.98 -8.44
N ILE A 105 8.05 32.22 -8.12
CA ILE A 105 7.04 33.24 -7.81
C ILE A 105 7.05 34.35 -8.85
N LYS A 106 5.94 35.09 -8.94
CA LYS A 106 5.88 36.30 -9.76
C LYS A 106 6.82 37.37 -9.17
N PRO A 107 7.57 38.12 -9.99
CA PRO A 107 8.51 39.14 -9.48
C PRO A 107 7.87 40.16 -8.54
N GLU A 108 6.63 40.57 -8.82
CA GLU A 108 5.87 41.52 -8.00
C GLU A 108 5.35 40.93 -6.67
N ALA A 109 5.42 39.61 -6.49
CA ALA A 109 4.93 38.91 -5.32
C ALA A 109 6.02 38.59 -4.28
N GLU A 110 7.27 39.03 -4.49
CA GLU A 110 8.39 38.73 -3.59
C GLU A 110 8.10 39.16 -2.14
N ASP A 111 7.71 40.42 -1.92
CA ASP A 111 7.43 40.94 -0.58
C ASP A 111 6.28 40.19 0.10
N GLN A 112 5.28 39.78 -0.67
CA GLN A 112 4.15 39.01 -0.17
C GLN A 112 4.58 37.60 0.24
N ALA A 113 5.33 36.91 -0.63
CA ALA A 113 5.84 35.57 -0.35
C ALA A 113 6.75 35.60 0.88
N ARG A 114 7.70 36.53 0.94
CA ARG A 114 8.60 36.74 2.08
C ARG A 114 7.82 36.94 3.38
N ALA A 115 6.81 37.82 3.38
CA ALA A 115 5.98 38.07 4.55
C ALA A 115 5.22 36.83 5.04
N ILE A 116 4.80 35.94 4.13
CA ILE A 116 4.15 34.67 4.49
C ILE A 116 5.16 33.75 5.18
N PHE A 117 6.34 33.51 4.60
CA PHE A 117 7.34 32.61 5.20
C PHE A 117 7.88 33.15 6.53
N GLU A 118 8.15 34.45 6.63
CA GLU A 118 8.59 35.09 7.88
C GLU A 118 7.53 35.00 8.99
N LYS A 119 6.23 35.13 8.65
CA LYS A 119 5.12 34.93 9.59
C LYS A 119 5.13 33.53 10.21
N TRP A 120 5.52 32.53 9.44
CA TRP A 120 5.66 31.14 9.89
C TRP A 120 7.05 30.80 10.44
N GLU A 121 7.90 31.82 10.67
CA GLU A 121 9.27 31.68 11.20
C GLU A 121 10.20 30.85 10.29
N LEU A 122 9.99 30.92 8.97
CA LEU A 122 10.78 30.22 7.97
C LEU A 122 11.71 31.16 7.20
N ASP A 123 12.90 30.67 6.85
CA ASP A 123 13.83 31.39 6.00
C ASP A 123 13.31 31.48 4.56
N PHE A 124 13.44 32.67 3.95
CA PHE A 124 13.09 32.91 2.55
C PHE A 124 14.21 33.68 1.82
N ALA A 125 14.73 33.08 0.75
CA ALA A 125 15.78 33.67 -0.08
C ALA A 125 15.47 33.52 -1.57
N VAL A 126 15.70 34.60 -2.32
CA VAL A 126 15.70 34.55 -3.79
C VAL A 126 17.08 34.07 -4.23
N VAL A 127 17.15 32.81 -4.68
CA VAL A 127 18.40 32.13 -5.01
C VAL A 127 18.72 32.13 -6.50
N GLY A 128 17.89 32.77 -7.32
CA GLY A 128 18.09 32.84 -8.76
C GLY A 128 16.87 33.32 -9.54
N HIS A 129 16.98 33.28 -10.86
CA HIS A 129 15.94 33.72 -11.79
C HIS A 129 15.72 32.73 -12.93
N ILE A 130 14.47 32.61 -13.38
CA ILE A 130 14.12 31.89 -14.60
C ILE A 130 14.62 32.68 -15.81
N THR A 131 15.17 31.97 -16.80
CA THR A 131 15.68 32.54 -18.05
C THR A 131 15.04 31.87 -19.26
N ASP A 132 15.19 32.47 -20.45
CA ASP A 132 14.61 31.98 -21.71
C ASP A 132 15.63 31.26 -22.61
N ASN A 133 16.84 31.01 -22.10
CA ASN A 133 17.95 30.45 -22.88
C ASN A 133 18.06 28.91 -22.79
N GLY A 134 17.23 28.26 -21.97
CA GLY A 134 17.22 26.81 -21.77
C GLY A 134 18.46 26.24 -21.05
N ARG A 135 19.20 27.10 -20.32
CA ARG A 135 20.44 26.72 -19.62
C ARG A 135 20.26 26.79 -18.11
N LEU A 136 20.88 25.85 -17.41
CA LEU A 136 21.14 25.92 -15.99
C LEU A 136 22.53 26.53 -15.78
N ILE A 137 22.55 27.78 -15.30
CA ILE A 137 23.78 28.49 -14.93
C ILE A 137 23.84 28.51 -13.40
N VAL A 138 24.95 28.02 -12.84
CA VAL A 138 25.16 27.98 -11.39
C VAL A 138 26.36 28.83 -11.05
N ARG A 139 26.17 29.82 -10.18
CA ARG A 139 27.21 30.76 -9.74
C ARG A 139 27.50 30.59 -8.27
N LYS A 140 28.77 30.77 -7.92
CA LYS A 140 29.22 30.88 -6.53
C LYS A 140 30.52 31.69 -6.47
N ASP A 141 30.66 32.54 -5.47
CA ASP A 141 31.81 33.41 -5.24
C ASP A 141 32.11 34.30 -6.47
N GLY A 142 31.05 34.74 -7.17
CA GLY A 142 31.13 35.52 -8.41
C GLY A 142 31.58 34.75 -9.66
N GLU A 143 31.77 33.43 -9.57
CA GLU A 143 32.23 32.57 -10.68
C GLU A 143 31.13 31.62 -11.16
N ILE A 144 31.13 31.30 -12.47
CA ILE A 144 30.26 30.24 -13.02
C ILE A 144 30.88 28.88 -12.68
N LYS A 145 30.16 28.08 -11.90
CA LYS A 145 30.55 26.73 -11.47
C LYS A 145 29.97 25.64 -12.37
N ALA A 146 28.79 25.88 -12.95
CA ALA A 146 28.18 25.01 -13.96
C ALA A 146 27.42 25.84 -15.00
N ASP A 147 27.42 25.37 -16.24
CA ASP A 147 26.68 25.98 -17.36
C ASP A 147 26.29 24.90 -18.37
N LEU A 148 25.07 24.38 -18.22
CA LEU A 148 24.59 23.18 -18.91
C LEU A 148 23.23 23.44 -19.57
N LEU A 149 22.91 22.71 -20.64
CA LEU A 149 21.55 22.68 -21.16
C LEU A 149 20.66 21.89 -20.21
N VAL A 150 19.41 22.33 -20.04
CA VAL A 150 18.43 21.67 -19.15
C VAL A 150 17.93 20.35 -19.77
N SER A 151 17.46 20.38 -21.03
CA SER A 151 16.88 19.21 -21.73
C SER A 151 17.69 17.91 -21.59
N PRO A 152 19.03 17.90 -21.78
CA PRO A 152 19.81 16.67 -21.65
C PRO A 152 19.88 16.07 -20.25
N LEU A 153 19.56 16.84 -19.20
CA LEU A 153 19.61 16.40 -17.81
C LEU A 153 18.28 15.79 -17.33
N SER A 154 17.19 15.99 -18.06
CA SER A 154 15.85 15.53 -17.72
C SER A 154 15.38 14.43 -18.67
N ASP A 155 15.13 14.79 -19.93
CA ASP A 155 14.41 13.92 -20.88
C ASP A 155 15.31 13.06 -21.79
N GLU A 156 16.61 13.37 -21.88
CA GLU A 156 17.54 12.64 -22.78
C GLU A 156 18.41 11.60 -22.05
N ALA A 157 18.00 11.18 -20.85
CA ALA A 157 18.66 10.07 -20.16
C ALA A 157 18.60 8.79 -21.03
N PRO A 158 19.70 8.00 -21.13
CA PRO A 158 19.69 6.77 -21.91
C PRO A 158 18.62 5.79 -21.45
N LEU A 159 17.73 5.39 -22.38
CA LEU A 159 16.77 4.33 -22.15
C LEU A 159 17.43 2.96 -22.39
N TYR A 160 17.29 2.06 -21.43
CA TYR A 160 17.85 0.72 -21.49
C TYR A 160 16.77 -0.32 -21.83
N ASP A 161 16.93 -1.03 -22.95
CA ASP A 161 16.20 -2.26 -23.22
C ASP A 161 17.00 -3.44 -22.64
N ARG A 162 16.65 -3.85 -21.41
CA ARG A 162 17.38 -4.86 -20.66
C ARG A 162 16.91 -6.27 -21.05
N PRO A 163 17.83 -7.23 -21.28
CA PRO A 163 17.44 -8.60 -21.53
C PRO A 163 16.75 -9.19 -20.29
N TRP A 164 15.67 -9.93 -20.50
CA TRP A 164 14.93 -10.60 -19.44
C TRP A 164 14.48 -11.99 -19.91
N VAL A 165 14.23 -12.87 -18.94
CA VAL A 165 13.68 -14.21 -19.18
C VAL A 165 12.36 -14.34 -18.42
N GLU A 166 11.38 -15.00 -19.03
CA GLU A 166 10.09 -15.22 -18.39
C GLU A 166 10.23 -16.14 -17.16
N THR A 167 9.60 -15.75 -16.05
CA THR A 167 9.59 -16.56 -14.82
C THR A 167 8.81 -17.86 -15.06
N PRO A 168 9.41 -19.04 -14.83
CA PRO A 168 8.72 -20.30 -15.03
C PRO A 168 7.51 -20.44 -14.11
N LYS A 169 6.35 -20.78 -14.68
CA LYS A 169 5.13 -21.00 -13.90
C LYS A 169 5.26 -22.22 -12.99
N ARG A 170 4.92 -22.05 -11.72
CA ARG A 170 4.79 -23.17 -10.77
C ARG A 170 3.54 -23.99 -11.08
N ALA A 171 3.58 -25.29 -10.77
CA ALA A 171 2.41 -26.15 -10.94
C ALA A 171 1.34 -25.84 -9.88
N VAL A 172 0.06 -25.97 -10.23
CA VAL A 172 -1.04 -25.90 -9.26
C VAL A 172 -0.95 -27.11 -8.32
N LEU A 173 -1.07 -26.86 -7.02
CA LEU A 173 -1.08 -27.90 -6.00
C LEU A 173 -2.51 -28.35 -5.73
N ALA A 174 -2.78 -29.65 -5.79
CA ALA A 174 -4.10 -30.16 -5.45
C ALA A 174 -4.32 -30.09 -3.93
N ALA A 175 -5.49 -29.60 -3.50
CA ALA A 175 -5.84 -29.46 -2.09
C ALA A 175 -5.67 -30.78 -1.29
N GLY A 176 -6.02 -31.91 -1.89
CA GLY A 176 -5.89 -33.23 -1.25
C GLY A 176 -4.45 -33.70 -1.01
N ASP A 177 -3.47 -33.10 -1.69
CA ASP A 177 -2.04 -33.42 -1.51
C ASP A 177 -1.40 -32.62 -0.37
N VAL A 178 -2.13 -31.64 0.17
CA VAL A 178 -1.67 -30.85 1.32
C VAL A 178 -2.05 -31.58 2.61
N PRO A 179 -1.09 -31.78 3.55
CA PRO A 179 -1.40 -32.38 4.84
C PRO A 179 -2.47 -31.62 5.61
N ALA A 180 -3.50 -32.37 6.05
CA ALA A 180 -4.50 -31.87 6.98
C ALA A 180 -3.85 -31.59 8.36
N PRO A 181 -4.36 -30.60 9.12
CA PRO A 181 -3.80 -30.28 10.42
C PRO A 181 -4.31 -31.27 11.47
N ALA A 182 -3.67 -31.28 12.66
CA ALA A 182 -4.15 -32.11 13.77
C ALA A 182 -5.57 -31.72 14.24
N SER A 183 -5.90 -30.43 14.18
CA SER A 183 -7.24 -29.87 14.37
C SER A 183 -7.34 -28.50 13.72
N MET A 184 -8.56 -28.00 13.50
CA MET A 184 -8.78 -26.61 13.02
C MET A 184 -8.24 -25.58 14.01
N GLU A 185 -8.33 -25.86 15.32
CA GLU A 185 -7.75 -25.02 16.38
C GLU A 185 -6.25 -24.86 16.20
N VAL A 186 -5.52 -25.96 16.00
CA VAL A 186 -4.06 -25.93 15.84
C VAL A 186 -3.69 -25.11 14.61
N ALA A 187 -4.37 -25.31 13.48
CA ALA A 187 -4.11 -24.53 12.28
C ALA A 187 -4.39 -23.04 12.48
N LEU A 188 -5.60 -22.69 12.96
CA LEU A 188 -6.01 -21.31 13.13
C LEU A 188 -5.10 -20.57 14.11
N VAL A 189 -4.82 -21.15 15.29
CA VAL A 189 -3.96 -20.51 16.29
C VAL A 189 -2.52 -20.35 15.78
N THR A 190 -2.00 -21.30 15.02
CA THR A 190 -0.66 -21.19 14.41
C THR A 190 -0.63 -20.07 13.38
N LEU A 191 -1.63 -20.00 12.51
CA LEU A 191 -1.73 -18.96 11.48
C LEU A 191 -1.89 -17.58 12.09
N MET A 192 -2.81 -17.38 13.02
CA MET A 192 -3.03 -16.10 13.70
C MET A 192 -1.81 -15.61 14.50
N ALA A 193 -0.88 -16.51 14.85
CA ALA A 193 0.39 -16.21 15.49
C ALA A 193 1.57 -16.10 14.52
N SER A 194 1.33 -16.11 13.20
CA SER A 194 2.38 -15.98 12.19
C SER A 194 2.70 -14.50 11.92
N PRO A 195 3.91 -14.19 11.41
CA PRO A 195 4.30 -12.81 11.11
C PRO A 195 3.32 -12.10 10.18
N ASP A 196 2.74 -12.81 9.21
CA ASP A 196 1.89 -12.26 8.14
C ASP A 196 0.46 -11.95 8.64
N LEU A 197 -0.05 -12.73 9.60
CA LEU A 197 -1.44 -12.60 10.12
C LEU A 197 -1.53 -12.08 11.56
N ALA A 198 -0.40 -11.88 12.24
CA ALA A 198 -0.39 -11.29 13.57
C ALA A 198 -0.89 -9.83 13.55
N SER A 199 -1.48 -9.40 14.65
CA SER A 199 -2.09 -8.08 14.77
C SER A 199 -1.07 -6.98 14.51
N ARG A 200 -1.46 -6.01 13.66
CA ARG A 200 -0.69 -4.78 13.45
C ARG A 200 -0.96 -3.73 14.52
N ARG A 201 -1.76 -4.05 15.54
CA ARG A 201 -2.13 -3.16 16.65
C ARG A 201 -0.95 -2.48 17.31
N TRP A 202 0.08 -3.24 17.61
CA TRP A 202 1.29 -2.70 18.22
C TRP A 202 1.92 -1.57 17.39
N ILE A 203 1.85 -1.63 16.06
CA ILE A 203 2.37 -0.59 15.16
C ILE A 203 1.47 0.65 15.25
N TRP A 204 0.18 0.52 14.95
CA TRP A 204 -0.67 1.69 14.76
C TRP A 204 -1.10 2.39 16.07
N GLU A 205 -1.02 1.74 17.23
CA GLU A 205 -1.24 2.41 18.53
C GLU A 205 -0.14 3.41 18.89
N GLN A 206 1.00 3.37 18.19
CA GLN A 206 2.10 4.32 18.38
C GLN A 206 1.87 5.64 17.64
N TYR A 207 0.88 5.70 16.74
CA TYR A 207 0.60 6.87 15.90
C TYR A 207 -0.76 7.48 16.22
N ASP A 208 -0.85 8.80 16.04
CA ASP A 208 -2.13 9.48 16.08
C ASP A 208 -2.97 9.14 14.84
N HIS A 209 -4.27 8.99 15.06
CA HIS A 209 -5.26 8.74 14.01
C HIS A 209 -6.52 9.59 14.22
N LEU A 210 -6.43 10.67 15.01
CA LEU A 210 -7.58 11.50 15.42
C LEU A 210 -7.37 13.00 15.18
N VAL A 211 -6.14 13.47 15.01
CA VAL A 211 -5.80 14.86 14.67
C VAL A 211 -6.56 15.26 13.40
N MET A 212 -7.01 16.52 13.37
CA MET A 212 -7.99 17.08 12.42
C MET A 212 -9.44 16.59 12.59
N GLY A 213 -9.71 15.54 13.36
CA GLY A 213 -11.06 15.10 13.72
C GLY A 213 -11.89 14.54 12.56
N ARG A 214 -11.24 14.09 11.48
CA ARG A 214 -11.89 13.63 10.23
C ARG A 214 -11.82 12.13 10.00
N THR A 215 -11.16 11.37 10.89
CA THR A 215 -11.10 9.92 10.79
C THR A 215 -12.44 9.30 11.12
N VAL A 216 -13.07 8.68 10.12
CA VAL A 216 -14.34 7.97 10.25
C VAL A 216 -14.09 6.52 10.65
N ARG A 217 -13.11 5.87 10.02
CA ARG A 217 -12.68 4.51 10.34
C ARG A 217 -11.20 4.49 10.67
N ARG A 218 -10.91 3.97 11.86
CA ARG A 218 -9.57 3.79 12.42
C ARG A 218 -8.89 2.54 11.83
N PRO A 219 -7.56 2.39 11.99
CA PRO A 219 -6.85 1.17 11.61
C PRO A 219 -7.44 -0.10 12.25
N GLY A 220 -7.21 -1.25 11.63
CA GLY A 220 -7.68 -2.56 12.11
C GLY A 220 -8.84 -3.17 11.30
N GLY A 221 -9.02 -2.75 10.06
CA GLY A 221 -9.88 -3.39 9.06
C GLY A 221 -9.38 -3.08 7.66
N ASP A 222 -10.18 -3.41 6.64
CA ASP A 222 -9.76 -3.44 5.23
C ASP A 222 -9.32 -2.09 4.66
N SER A 223 -9.88 -0.99 5.13
CA SER A 223 -9.53 0.34 4.65
C SER A 223 -9.70 1.39 5.74
N ALA A 224 -8.79 2.36 5.76
CA ALA A 224 -8.98 3.60 6.52
C ALA A 224 -10.00 4.48 5.81
N ILE A 225 -10.84 5.20 6.56
CA ILE A 225 -11.81 6.15 5.98
C ILE A 225 -11.64 7.51 6.63
N VAL A 226 -11.44 8.54 5.81
CA VAL A 226 -11.37 9.94 6.23
C VAL A 226 -12.45 10.76 5.56
N GLU A 227 -13.10 11.67 6.29
CA GLU A 227 -14.08 12.59 5.71
C GLU A 227 -13.38 13.61 4.80
N VAL A 228 -13.98 13.87 3.63
CA VAL A 228 -13.50 14.86 2.68
C VAL A 228 -13.74 16.26 3.26
N PRO A 229 -12.69 17.12 3.33
CA PRO A 229 -12.85 18.50 3.80
C PRO A 229 -13.92 19.26 3.00
N ASP A 230 -14.73 20.05 3.70
CA ASP A 230 -15.73 20.96 3.12
C ASP A 230 -16.83 20.29 2.27
N VAL A 231 -16.92 18.96 2.27
CA VAL A 231 -17.96 18.18 1.58
C VAL A 231 -18.59 17.18 2.55
N PRO A 232 -19.54 17.65 3.40
CA PRO A 232 -20.10 16.84 4.48
C PRO A 232 -20.67 15.51 4.00
N GLY A 233 -20.37 14.44 4.75
CA GLY A 233 -20.90 13.11 4.47
C GLY A 233 -20.20 12.34 3.35
N LYS A 234 -19.20 12.92 2.67
CA LYS A 234 -18.33 12.18 1.74
C LYS A 234 -17.06 11.70 2.41
N GLY A 235 -16.61 10.50 2.07
CA GLY A 235 -15.38 9.91 2.60
C GLY A 235 -14.42 9.48 1.50
N LEU A 236 -13.12 9.45 1.81
CA LEU A 236 -12.12 8.72 1.05
C LEU A 236 -11.73 7.48 1.84
N ALA A 237 -11.84 6.32 1.19
CA ALA A 237 -11.27 5.07 1.66
C ALA A 237 -9.86 4.89 1.08
N ILE A 238 -8.94 4.38 1.90
CA ILE A 238 -7.53 4.23 1.55
C ILE A 238 -7.07 2.83 2.00
N THR A 239 -6.42 2.09 1.10
CA THR A 239 -5.85 0.77 1.37
C THR A 239 -4.48 0.60 0.68
N THR A 240 -3.71 -0.38 1.12
CA THR A 240 -2.51 -0.83 0.42
C THR A 240 -2.31 -2.34 0.58
N ASP A 241 -1.91 -3.00 -0.50
CA ASP A 241 -1.82 -4.47 -0.55
C ASP A 241 -0.67 -4.95 -1.43
N CYS A 242 -0.10 -6.09 -1.03
CA CYS A 242 0.85 -6.87 -1.81
C CYS A 242 1.01 -8.24 -1.16
N THR A 243 1.00 -9.29 -1.99
CA THR A 243 1.37 -10.65 -1.56
C THR A 243 2.68 -11.09 -2.23
N PRO A 244 3.86 -10.83 -1.62
CA PRO A 244 5.15 -11.09 -2.27
C PRO A 244 5.37 -12.56 -2.63
N ARG A 245 4.84 -13.50 -1.83
CA ARG A 245 4.91 -14.95 -2.12
C ARG A 245 4.18 -15.34 -3.41
N TYR A 246 3.11 -14.64 -3.78
CA TYR A 246 2.45 -14.84 -5.07
C TYR A 246 3.28 -14.27 -6.20
N CYS A 247 3.83 -13.07 -6.00
CA CYS A 247 4.69 -12.41 -6.98
C CYS A 247 5.98 -13.20 -7.25
N GLU A 248 6.54 -13.87 -6.24
CA GLU A 248 7.67 -14.80 -6.41
C GLU A 248 7.26 -16.09 -7.15
N ALA A 249 6.03 -16.57 -6.92
CA ALA A 249 5.55 -17.81 -7.51
C ALA A 249 5.13 -17.67 -8.99
N ASP A 250 4.44 -16.58 -9.32
CA ASP A 250 4.09 -16.16 -10.67
C ASP A 250 3.93 -14.62 -10.63
N PRO A 251 4.92 -13.84 -11.08
CA PRO A 251 4.90 -12.38 -10.98
C PRO A 251 3.69 -11.76 -11.68
N PHE A 252 3.19 -12.36 -12.75
CA PHE A 252 2.03 -11.86 -13.47
C PHE A 252 0.75 -12.03 -12.65
N GLU A 253 0.51 -13.23 -12.09
CA GLU A 253 -0.65 -13.44 -11.21
C GLU A 253 -0.53 -12.65 -9.91
N GLY A 254 0.67 -12.56 -9.31
CA GLY A 254 0.91 -11.76 -8.10
C GLY A 254 0.69 -10.26 -8.31
N GLY A 255 1.16 -9.71 -9.45
CA GLY A 255 0.91 -8.31 -9.80
C GLY A 255 -0.57 -8.02 -10.06
N LYS A 256 -1.31 -8.94 -10.70
CA LYS A 256 -2.78 -8.83 -10.82
C LYS A 256 -3.44 -8.85 -9.45
N GLN A 257 -3.02 -9.77 -8.59
CA GLN A 257 -3.62 -10.00 -7.28
C GLN A 257 -3.45 -8.78 -6.36
N ALA A 258 -2.29 -8.13 -6.36
CA ALA A 258 -2.05 -6.93 -5.54
C ALA A 258 -3.06 -5.81 -5.84
N VAL A 259 -3.38 -5.58 -7.13
CA VAL A 259 -4.42 -4.61 -7.52
C VAL A 259 -5.82 -5.13 -7.14
N ALA A 260 -6.11 -6.40 -7.41
CA ALA A 260 -7.40 -7.00 -7.10
C ALA A 260 -7.74 -6.96 -5.59
N GLU A 261 -6.75 -7.14 -4.72
CA GLU A 261 -6.94 -7.04 -3.27
C GLU A 261 -7.22 -5.60 -2.82
N THR A 262 -6.49 -4.60 -3.33
CA THR A 262 -6.86 -3.20 -3.05
C THR A 262 -8.28 -2.87 -3.52
N PHE A 263 -8.72 -3.41 -4.66
CA PHE A 263 -10.10 -3.27 -5.14
C PHE A 263 -11.11 -3.92 -4.17
N ARG A 264 -10.79 -5.11 -3.65
CA ARG A 264 -11.64 -5.81 -2.67
C ARG A 264 -11.75 -5.05 -1.36
N ASN A 265 -10.64 -4.57 -0.83
CA ASN A 265 -10.58 -3.82 0.41
C ASN A 265 -11.36 -2.51 0.34
N LEU A 266 -11.29 -1.79 -0.79
CA LEU A 266 -12.16 -0.62 -1.01
C LEU A 266 -13.64 -1.01 -1.13
N SER A 267 -13.92 -2.11 -1.83
CA SER A 267 -15.29 -2.59 -2.04
C SER A 267 -15.95 -3.08 -0.76
N SER A 268 -15.20 -3.71 0.14
CA SER A 268 -15.70 -4.25 1.40
C SER A 268 -16.16 -3.16 2.36
N VAL A 269 -15.65 -1.92 2.23
CA VAL A 269 -16.12 -0.76 3.00
C VAL A 269 -17.17 0.07 2.28
N GLY A 270 -17.53 -0.29 1.05
CA GLY A 270 -18.52 0.42 0.22
C GLY A 270 -17.94 1.56 -0.60
N ALA A 271 -16.62 1.67 -0.73
CA ALA A 271 -15.99 2.74 -1.49
C ALA A 271 -15.87 2.39 -2.98
N ARG A 272 -16.25 3.30 -3.86
CA ARG A 272 -16.02 3.17 -5.30
C ARG A 272 -14.54 3.46 -5.60
N PRO A 273 -13.76 2.49 -6.12
CA PRO A 273 -12.35 2.72 -6.45
C PRO A 273 -12.18 3.85 -7.47
N LEU A 274 -11.11 4.64 -7.34
CA LEU A 274 -10.84 5.79 -8.20
C LEU A 274 -9.47 5.75 -8.87
N ALA A 275 -8.43 5.40 -8.11
CA ALA A 275 -7.05 5.49 -8.57
C ALA A 275 -6.15 4.63 -7.69
N SER A 276 -4.98 4.30 -8.26
CA SER A 276 -3.91 3.56 -7.60
C SER A 276 -2.60 4.34 -7.62
N THR A 277 -1.72 3.99 -6.70
CA THR A 277 -0.29 4.32 -6.72
C THR A 277 0.50 3.04 -6.56
N ASP A 278 1.63 2.91 -7.23
CA ASP A 278 2.50 1.73 -7.14
C ASP A 278 3.82 2.05 -6.44
N CYS A 279 4.29 1.14 -5.61
CA CYS A 279 5.63 1.16 -5.04
C CYS A 279 6.31 -0.16 -5.42
N LEU A 280 7.06 -0.11 -6.52
CA LEU A 280 7.69 -1.27 -7.16
C LEU A 280 9.06 -1.51 -6.52
N ASN A 281 9.21 -2.60 -5.77
CA ASN A 281 10.47 -2.96 -5.11
C ASN A 281 11.00 -4.28 -5.66
N PHE A 282 12.11 -4.22 -6.38
CA PHE A 282 12.73 -5.36 -7.07
C PHE A 282 14.26 -5.36 -6.89
N GLY A 283 14.88 -6.51 -7.13
CA GLY A 283 16.34 -6.69 -7.08
C GLY A 283 17.07 -6.00 -8.23
N ASN A 284 18.29 -6.48 -8.53
CA ASN A 284 19.14 -5.90 -9.57
C ASN A 284 18.56 -6.17 -10.99
N PRO A 285 18.17 -5.13 -11.76
CA PRO A 285 17.56 -5.26 -13.08
C PRO A 285 18.56 -5.70 -14.17
N GLU A 286 19.85 -5.75 -13.88
CA GLU A 286 20.88 -6.27 -14.79
C GLU A 286 20.84 -7.80 -14.92
N ARG A 287 20.24 -8.47 -13.93
CA ARG A 287 19.99 -9.90 -13.94
C ARG A 287 18.70 -10.20 -14.72
N SER A 288 18.80 -11.02 -15.76
CA SER A 288 17.67 -11.28 -16.65
C SER A 288 16.51 -12.02 -15.98
N ASP A 289 16.77 -12.82 -14.96
CA ASP A 289 15.76 -13.48 -14.12
C ASP A 289 14.99 -12.47 -13.26
N VAL A 290 15.70 -11.50 -12.65
CA VAL A 290 15.09 -10.44 -11.83
C VAL A 290 14.32 -9.44 -12.69
N MET A 291 14.88 -9.04 -13.83
CA MET A 291 14.16 -8.20 -14.79
C MET A 291 12.90 -8.91 -15.31
N GLY A 292 12.93 -10.24 -15.41
CA GLY A 292 11.78 -11.07 -15.75
C GLY A 292 10.62 -10.95 -14.76
N THR A 293 10.92 -10.93 -13.45
CA THR A 293 9.88 -10.76 -12.42
C THR A 293 9.29 -9.36 -12.44
N PHE A 294 10.12 -8.33 -12.65
CA PHE A 294 9.66 -6.95 -12.83
C PHE A 294 8.70 -6.80 -14.02
N VAL A 295 9.08 -7.33 -15.19
CA VAL A 295 8.25 -7.29 -16.40
C VAL A 295 6.94 -8.06 -16.19
N GLY A 296 7.00 -9.25 -15.56
CA GLY A 296 5.81 -10.04 -15.26
C GLY A 296 4.83 -9.31 -14.34
N ALA A 297 5.33 -8.74 -13.25
CA ALA A 297 4.54 -7.99 -12.28
C ALA A 297 3.85 -6.76 -12.92
N ILE A 298 4.58 -5.94 -13.67
CA ILE A 298 3.99 -4.76 -14.33
C ILE A 298 2.90 -5.15 -15.33
N LYS A 299 3.09 -6.25 -16.08
CA LYS A 299 2.04 -6.76 -16.98
C LYS A 299 0.78 -7.15 -16.22
N GLY A 300 0.94 -7.83 -15.08
CA GLY A 300 -0.19 -8.21 -14.23
C GLY A 300 -0.91 -6.99 -13.65
N VAL A 301 -0.15 -6.05 -13.06
CA VAL A 301 -0.68 -4.79 -12.55
C VAL A 301 -1.43 -4.03 -13.65
N GLY A 302 -0.84 -3.89 -14.84
CA GLY A 302 -1.46 -3.20 -15.97
C GLY A 302 -2.78 -3.83 -16.42
N GLU A 303 -2.85 -5.16 -16.50
CA GLU A 303 -4.09 -5.87 -16.85
C GLU A 303 -5.19 -5.63 -15.81
N ALA A 304 -4.84 -5.72 -14.52
CA ALA A 304 -5.79 -5.50 -13.44
C ALA A 304 -6.29 -4.05 -13.37
N CYS A 305 -5.40 -3.07 -13.46
CA CYS A 305 -5.75 -1.64 -13.48
C CYS A 305 -6.72 -1.30 -14.63
N ILE A 306 -6.52 -1.89 -15.81
CA ILE A 306 -7.43 -1.70 -16.96
C ILE A 306 -8.80 -2.33 -16.67
N ALA A 307 -8.84 -3.57 -16.20
CA ALA A 307 -10.09 -4.31 -16.00
C ALA A 307 -10.95 -3.73 -14.85
N LEU A 308 -10.29 -3.29 -13.77
CA LEU A 308 -10.92 -2.76 -12.56
C LEU A 308 -11.08 -1.24 -12.58
N GLU A 309 -10.65 -0.57 -13.65
CA GLU A 309 -10.74 0.89 -13.84
C GLU A 309 -10.03 1.68 -12.72
N MET A 310 -8.86 1.20 -12.31
CA MET A 310 -8.02 1.79 -11.25
C MET A 310 -6.71 2.33 -11.85
N PRO A 311 -6.72 3.51 -12.50
CA PRO A 311 -5.54 4.06 -13.14
C PRO A 311 -4.45 4.36 -12.11
N ILE A 312 -3.20 4.07 -12.48
CA ILE A 312 -2.02 4.50 -11.72
C ILE A 312 -1.83 6.00 -11.96
N VAL A 313 -1.92 6.80 -10.89
CA VAL A 313 -1.79 8.27 -10.94
C VAL A 313 -0.46 8.79 -10.40
N SER A 314 0.25 7.95 -9.66
CA SER A 314 1.57 8.20 -9.08
C SER A 314 2.27 6.88 -8.81
N GLY A 315 3.58 6.92 -8.53
CA GLY A 315 4.28 5.73 -8.12
C GLY A 315 5.75 5.96 -7.80
N ASN A 316 6.42 4.87 -7.42
CA ASN A 316 7.85 4.80 -7.15
C ASN A 316 8.42 3.48 -7.67
N VAL A 317 9.65 3.51 -8.15
CA VAL A 317 10.40 2.32 -8.56
C VAL A 317 11.73 2.28 -7.81
N SER A 318 11.87 1.27 -6.95
CA SER A 318 13.11 0.94 -6.26
C SER A 318 13.67 -0.37 -6.83
N LEU A 319 14.86 -0.27 -7.42
CA LEU A 319 15.62 -1.38 -7.99
C LEU A 319 16.88 -1.62 -7.16
N TYR A 320 17.60 -2.71 -7.45
CA TYR A 320 18.82 -3.09 -6.72
C TYR A 320 18.60 -3.43 -5.24
N ASN A 321 17.37 -3.78 -4.86
CA ASN A 321 17.03 -4.30 -3.53
C ASN A 321 17.57 -5.72 -3.34
N GLU A 322 18.90 -5.82 -3.16
CA GLU A 322 19.60 -7.06 -2.88
C GLU A 322 20.56 -6.87 -1.71
N THR A 323 20.75 -7.96 -0.96
CA THR A 323 21.80 -8.04 0.07
C THR A 323 22.60 -9.31 -0.15
N ASN A 324 23.91 -9.18 -0.30
CA ASN A 324 24.81 -10.31 -0.55
C ASN A 324 24.35 -11.18 -1.76
N GLY A 325 23.90 -10.54 -2.85
CA GLY A 325 23.42 -11.20 -4.08
C GLY A 325 22.07 -11.91 -3.96
N LYS A 326 21.37 -11.78 -2.82
CA LYS A 326 20.01 -12.27 -2.65
C LYS A 326 19.04 -11.10 -2.82
N ALA A 327 18.23 -11.16 -3.88
CA ALA A 327 17.14 -10.22 -4.10
C ALA A 327 16.03 -10.40 -3.05
N VAL A 328 15.35 -9.29 -2.74
CA VAL A 328 14.04 -9.33 -2.07
C VAL A 328 13.02 -10.09 -2.92
N GLN A 329 11.93 -10.55 -2.29
CA GLN A 329 10.78 -11.03 -3.05
C GLN A 329 10.24 -9.88 -3.93
N PRO A 330 9.80 -10.15 -5.16
CA PRO A 330 9.18 -9.14 -6.00
C PRO A 330 7.99 -8.52 -5.27
N THR A 331 8.01 -7.21 -5.08
CA THR A 331 7.02 -6.52 -4.24
C THR A 331 6.45 -5.31 -4.97
N PRO A 332 5.49 -5.50 -5.89
CA PRO A 332 4.71 -4.43 -6.48
C PRO A 332 3.62 -3.97 -5.51
N ALA A 333 3.99 -3.22 -4.47
CA ALA A 333 3.03 -2.78 -3.47
C ALA A 333 2.07 -1.75 -4.06
N MET A 334 0.77 -2.05 -4.00
CA MET A 334 -0.27 -1.20 -4.55
C MET A 334 -0.93 -0.44 -3.43
N GLY A 335 -1.01 0.89 -3.54
CA GLY A 335 -1.90 1.73 -2.76
C GLY A 335 -3.11 2.11 -3.61
N ALA A 336 -4.29 2.20 -3.01
CA ALA A 336 -5.49 2.61 -3.73
C ALA A 336 -6.38 3.53 -2.89
N ILE A 337 -7.11 4.40 -3.59
CA ILE A 337 -8.10 5.29 -3.01
C ILE A 337 -9.48 5.07 -3.65
N GLY A 338 -10.51 5.16 -2.83
CA GLY A 338 -11.91 5.06 -3.26
C GLY A 338 -12.78 6.14 -2.62
N LEU A 339 -13.88 6.48 -3.29
CA LEU A 339 -14.86 7.47 -2.82
C LEU A 339 -16.05 6.77 -2.17
N ILE A 340 -16.44 7.27 -1.00
CA ILE A 340 -17.70 6.95 -0.34
C ILE A 340 -18.60 8.16 -0.49
N GLU A 341 -19.73 8.00 -1.18
CA GLU A 341 -20.67 9.10 -1.45
C GLU A 341 -21.49 9.48 -0.20
N ASN A 342 -21.73 8.53 0.70
CA ASN A 342 -22.44 8.75 1.97
C ASN A 342 -21.79 7.94 3.10
N LEU A 343 -21.19 8.62 4.08
CA LEU A 343 -20.52 8.02 5.24
C LEU A 343 -21.47 7.24 6.16
N ASP A 344 -22.78 7.47 6.09
CA ASP A 344 -23.78 6.64 6.78
C ASP A 344 -23.88 5.22 6.17
N HIS A 345 -23.42 5.04 4.92
CA HIS A 345 -23.50 3.81 4.15
C HIS A 345 -22.11 3.19 4.00
N THR A 346 -21.56 2.73 5.11
CA THR A 346 -20.26 2.04 5.16
C THR A 346 -20.41 0.71 5.89
N ALA A 347 -19.56 -0.25 5.55
CA ALA A 347 -19.51 -1.52 6.25
C ALA A 347 -18.32 -1.59 7.20
N ARG A 348 -18.51 -2.32 8.31
CA ARG A 348 -17.48 -2.63 9.31
C ARG A 348 -16.98 -4.06 9.16
N ILE A 349 -15.74 -4.28 9.61
CA ILE A 349 -15.18 -5.62 9.72
C ILE A 349 -15.90 -6.46 10.79
N GLY A 350 -16.10 -5.89 11.99
CA GLY A 350 -16.66 -6.64 13.12
C GLY A 350 -18.13 -7.04 12.94
N PHE A 351 -18.49 -8.24 13.41
CA PHE A 351 -19.90 -8.63 13.55
C PHE A 351 -20.74 -7.57 14.24
N GLY A 352 -21.98 -7.42 13.77
CA GLY A 352 -22.89 -6.41 14.27
C GLY A 352 -23.65 -6.78 15.54
N GLY A 353 -23.75 -8.07 15.82
CA GLY A 353 -24.42 -8.61 16.98
C GLY A 353 -24.40 -10.13 16.98
N GLU A 354 -24.98 -10.73 18.00
CA GLU A 354 -25.21 -12.18 18.06
C GLU A 354 -26.42 -12.58 17.20
N GLY A 355 -26.43 -13.83 16.73
CA GLY A 355 -27.53 -14.42 15.97
C GLY A 355 -27.63 -13.97 14.51
N GLN A 356 -26.67 -13.18 14.03
CA GLN A 356 -26.58 -12.76 12.63
C GLN A 356 -26.20 -13.95 11.76
N SER A 357 -26.83 -14.07 10.59
CA SER A 357 -26.41 -15.03 9.57
C SER A 357 -25.12 -14.54 8.91
N VAL A 358 -24.15 -15.44 8.79
CA VAL A 358 -22.89 -15.19 8.11
C VAL A 358 -22.92 -15.83 6.73
N ILE A 359 -22.62 -15.04 5.71
CA ILE A 359 -22.70 -15.41 4.30
C ILE A 359 -21.32 -15.22 3.68
N VAL A 360 -20.84 -16.22 2.95
CA VAL A 360 -19.68 -16.07 2.07
C VAL A 360 -20.15 -15.87 0.64
N LEU A 361 -19.54 -14.91 -0.06
CA LEU A 361 -19.69 -14.66 -1.47
C LEU A 361 -18.42 -15.11 -2.22
N GLY A 362 -18.60 -15.54 -3.45
CA GLY A 362 -17.54 -16.04 -4.32
C GLY A 362 -17.33 -17.55 -4.21
N ALA A 363 -16.68 -18.13 -5.23
CA ALA A 363 -16.44 -19.57 -5.30
C ALA A 363 -15.37 -20.00 -4.27
N THR A 364 -15.57 -21.16 -3.64
CA THR A 364 -14.53 -21.78 -2.80
C THR A 364 -13.91 -22.94 -3.56
N ALA A 365 -12.64 -22.80 -3.95
CA ALA A 365 -11.87 -23.84 -4.64
C ALA A 365 -10.84 -24.50 -3.71
N GLY A 366 -10.52 -23.86 -2.59
CA GLY A 366 -9.58 -24.35 -1.59
C GLY A 366 -8.14 -24.27 -2.04
N HIS A 367 -7.74 -23.16 -2.68
CA HIS A 367 -6.39 -23.01 -3.20
C HIS A 367 -5.34 -22.85 -2.09
N LEU A 368 -4.45 -23.84 -1.98
CA LEU A 368 -3.39 -23.88 -0.95
C LEU A 368 -1.97 -23.71 -1.53
N GLY A 369 -1.82 -23.55 -2.84
CA GLY A 369 -0.52 -23.26 -3.45
C GLY A 369 -0.04 -21.85 -3.06
N SER A 370 1.22 -21.74 -2.64
CA SER A 370 1.79 -20.48 -2.13
C SER A 370 1.03 -19.83 -0.96
N SER A 371 0.19 -20.57 -0.24
CA SER A 371 -0.59 -20.01 0.88
C SER A 371 0.18 -19.94 2.19
N ILE A 372 -0.27 -19.09 3.11
CA ILE A 372 0.26 -19.03 4.47
C ILE A 372 0.01 -20.37 5.18
N TYR A 373 -1.15 -21.00 4.96
CA TYR A 373 -1.41 -22.34 5.47
C TYR A 373 -0.33 -23.34 5.07
N LEU A 374 0.04 -23.40 3.78
CA LEU A 374 1.05 -24.34 3.31
C LEU A 374 2.42 -24.05 3.97
N ARG A 375 2.80 -22.77 4.06
CA ARG A 375 4.06 -22.35 4.66
C ARG A 375 4.12 -22.69 6.15
N GLU A 376 3.16 -22.23 6.95
CA GLU A 376 3.19 -22.38 8.41
C GLU A 376 2.90 -23.80 8.88
N MET A 377 1.99 -24.51 8.21
CA MET A 377 1.59 -25.85 8.66
C MET A 377 2.51 -26.95 8.17
N THR A 378 3.28 -26.71 7.10
CA THR A 378 4.07 -27.76 6.44
C THR A 378 5.52 -27.38 6.15
N GLY A 379 5.90 -26.11 6.32
CA GLY A 379 7.23 -25.59 5.98
C GLY A 379 7.52 -25.54 4.48
N GLN A 380 6.48 -25.53 3.62
CA GLN A 380 6.62 -25.58 2.17
C GLN A 380 6.20 -24.26 1.50
N GLU A 381 7.02 -23.77 0.58
CA GLU A 381 6.77 -22.57 -0.22
C GLU A 381 6.70 -22.94 -1.70
N LYS A 382 5.69 -23.74 -2.07
CA LYS A 382 5.53 -24.29 -3.43
C LYS A 382 4.12 -24.07 -3.96
N GLY A 383 3.95 -24.33 -5.25
CA GLY A 383 2.68 -24.23 -5.94
C GLY A 383 2.47 -22.88 -6.62
N ALA A 384 1.60 -22.84 -7.63
CA ALA A 384 1.13 -21.60 -8.23
C ALA A 384 0.33 -20.77 -7.20
N PRO A 385 0.32 -19.43 -7.31
CA PRO A 385 -0.64 -18.61 -6.58
C PRO A 385 -2.09 -18.90 -7.03
N PRO A 386 -3.11 -18.49 -6.26
CA PRO A 386 -4.50 -18.61 -6.68
C PRO A 386 -4.73 -17.77 -7.95
N PRO A 387 -5.49 -18.29 -8.93
CA PRO A 387 -5.78 -17.54 -10.15
C PRO A 387 -6.68 -16.34 -9.86
N VAL A 388 -6.38 -15.19 -10.47
CA VAL A 388 -7.21 -13.98 -10.39
C VAL A 388 -8.03 -13.82 -11.67
N ASP A 389 -9.34 -13.96 -11.55
CA ASP A 389 -10.31 -13.62 -12.59
C ASP A 389 -10.89 -12.22 -12.32
N LEU A 390 -10.40 -11.23 -13.08
CA LEU A 390 -10.73 -9.82 -12.90
C LEU A 390 -12.20 -9.50 -13.21
N ALA A 391 -12.88 -10.31 -14.03
CA ALA A 391 -14.30 -10.12 -14.32
C ALA A 391 -15.16 -10.56 -13.12
N ILE A 392 -14.81 -11.70 -12.51
CA ILE A 392 -15.45 -12.18 -11.28
C ILE A 392 -15.15 -11.22 -10.11
N GLU A 393 -13.93 -10.71 -10.03
CA GLU A 393 -13.51 -9.73 -9.04
C GLU A 393 -14.39 -8.48 -9.09
N ARG A 394 -14.49 -7.87 -10.27
CA ARG A 394 -15.36 -6.71 -10.52
C ARG A 394 -16.81 -7.02 -10.19
N GLN A 395 -17.36 -8.11 -10.72
CA GLN A 395 -18.76 -8.49 -10.53
C GLN A 395 -19.10 -8.63 -9.04
N THR A 396 -18.23 -9.28 -8.27
CA THR A 396 -18.47 -9.55 -6.85
C THR A 396 -18.30 -8.28 -6.01
N GLY A 397 -17.24 -7.48 -6.26
CA GLY A 397 -17.05 -6.20 -5.58
C GLY A 397 -18.16 -5.19 -5.87
N ASP A 398 -18.60 -5.08 -7.12
CA ASP A 398 -19.72 -4.21 -7.51
C ASP A 398 -21.02 -4.61 -6.78
N PHE A 399 -21.28 -5.92 -6.67
CA PHE A 399 -22.43 -6.44 -5.94
C PHE A 399 -22.35 -6.11 -4.44
N VAL A 400 -21.20 -6.31 -3.80
CA VAL A 400 -20.97 -5.99 -2.39
C VAL A 400 -21.15 -4.50 -2.12
N ARG A 401 -20.54 -3.62 -2.92
CA ARG A 401 -20.73 -2.18 -2.79
C ARG A 401 -22.20 -1.79 -2.93
N GLY A 402 -22.92 -2.38 -3.90
CA GLY A 402 -24.35 -2.15 -4.05
C GLY A 402 -25.18 -2.53 -2.82
N LEU A 403 -24.81 -3.61 -2.09
CA LEU A 403 -25.47 -3.96 -0.83
C LEU A 403 -25.20 -2.95 0.29
N ILE A 404 -23.98 -2.43 0.37
CA ILE A 404 -23.55 -1.45 1.37
C ILE A 404 -24.17 -0.07 1.09
N GLU A 405 -24.12 0.39 -0.16
CA GLU A 405 -24.71 1.65 -0.61
C GLU A 405 -26.23 1.70 -0.39
N ASN A 406 -26.90 0.55 -0.42
CA ASN A 406 -28.33 0.44 -0.12
C ASN A 406 -28.63 0.13 1.36
N ALA A 407 -27.62 0.21 2.24
CA ALA A 407 -27.70 -0.10 3.67
C ALA A 407 -28.29 -1.50 3.97
N THR A 408 -28.21 -2.44 3.02
CA THR A 408 -28.66 -3.83 3.19
C THR A 408 -27.65 -4.62 4.03
N VAL A 409 -26.38 -4.27 3.92
CA VAL A 409 -25.28 -4.87 4.69
C VAL A 409 -24.50 -3.76 5.37
N THR A 410 -24.20 -3.97 6.65
CA THR A 410 -23.35 -3.05 7.43
C THR A 410 -22.10 -3.72 7.98
N THR A 411 -21.92 -5.02 7.75
CA THR A 411 -20.73 -5.79 8.12
C THR A 411 -20.23 -6.58 6.93
N CYS A 412 -18.99 -6.32 6.53
CA CYS A 412 -18.32 -6.96 5.40
C CYS A 412 -16.81 -7.02 5.68
N HIS A 413 -16.18 -8.06 5.17
CA HIS A 413 -14.74 -8.26 5.18
C HIS A 413 -14.35 -9.06 3.93
N ASP A 414 -13.16 -8.84 3.35
CA ASP A 414 -12.69 -9.67 2.25
C ASP A 414 -12.16 -11.03 2.75
N VAL A 415 -11.79 -11.92 1.83
CA VAL A 415 -11.10 -13.18 2.15
C VAL A 415 -9.76 -13.20 1.45
N SER A 416 -8.67 -13.06 2.19
CA SER A 416 -7.32 -12.92 1.65
C SER A 416 -6.37 -13.96 2.26
N ASP A 417 -5.29 -13.48 2.86
CA ASP A 417 -4.23 -14.24 3.49
C ASP A 417 -4.79 -15.14 4.59
N GLY A 418 -4.43 -16.43 4.56
CA GLY A 418 -4.93 -17.43 5.50
C GLY A 418 -6.39 -17.89 5.27
N GLY A 419 -7.13 -17.28 4.35
CA GLY A 419 -8.42 -17.75 3.87
C GLY A 419 -9.62 -17.49 4.79
N LEU A 420 -10.72 -18.18 4.50
CA LEU A 420 -12.05 -17.88 5.05
C LEU A 420 -12.13 -17.91 6.58
N LEU A 421 -11.48 -18.88 7.23
CA LEU A 421 -11.55 -18.99 8.69
C LEU A 421 -10.74 -17.89 9.38
N VAL A 422 -9.67 -17.40 8.76
CA VAL A 422 -8.92 -16.24 9.24
C VAL A 422 -9.79 -14.99 9.15
N ALA A 423 -10.42 -14.74 8.00
CA ALA A 423 -11.35 -13.62 7.83
C ALA A 423 -12.48 -13.63 8.88
N LEU A 424 -13.14 -14.78 9.09
CA LEU A 424 -14.15 -14.94 10.15
C LEU A 424 -13.61 -14.65 11.55
N THR A 425 -12.36 -15.03 11.80
CA THR A 425 -11.69 -14.80 13.08
C THR A 425 -11.40 -13.33 13.31
N GLU A 426 -10.94 -12.60 12.29
CA GLU A 426 -10.70 -11.16 12.37
C GLU A 426 -12.00 -10.39 12.62
N MET A 427 -13.08 -10.75 11.92
CA MET A 427 -14.42 -10.21 12.18
C MET A 427 -14.88 -10.49 13.63
N ALA A 428 -14.66 -11.71 14.12
CA ALA A 428 -15.01 -12.12 15.47
C ALA A 428 -14.21 -11.37 16.54
N LEU A 429 -12.90 -11.21 16.34
CA LEU A 429 -12.01 -10.47 17.23
C LEU A 429 -12.34 -8.97 17.25
N ALA A 430 -12.67 -8.37 16.10
CA ALA A 430 -13.05 -6.97 16.02
C ALA A 430 -14.36 -6.67 16.78
N ALA A 431 -15.30 -7.62 16.83
CA ALA A 431 -16.56 -7.48 17.54
C ALA A 431 -16.57 -8.06 18.96
N ASN A 432 -15.60 -8.91 19.29
CA ASN A 432 -15.63 -9.80 20.47
C ASN A 432 -16.90 -10.66 20.52
N ILE A 433 -17.27 -11.22 19.35
CA ILE A 433 -18.45 -12.08 19.15
C ILE A 433 -18.00 -13.30 18.34
N GLY A 434 -18.23 -14.49 18.86
CA GLY A 434 -17.87 -15.75 18.22
C GLY A 434 -18.88 -16.18 17.15
N GLY A 435 -18.92 -17.48 16.86
CA GLY A 435 -19.90 -18.05 15.95
C GLY A 435 -19.76 -19.55 15.75
N ASP A 436 -20.82 -20.16 15.23
CA ASP A 436 -20.86 -21.56 14.80
C ASP A 436 -21.01 -21.58 13.28
N PHE A 437 -20.01 -22.16 12.61
CA PHE A 437 -19.86 -22.16 11.17
C PHE A 437 -19.63 -23.58 10.65
N ALA A 438 -20.22 -23.89 9.51
CA ALA A 438 -20.07 -25.16 8.82
C ALA A 438 -19.73 -24.94 7.35
N ALA A 439 -18.87 -25.81 6.81
CA ALA A 439 -18.50 -25.78 5.41
C ALA A 439 -19.73 -26.05 4.54
N SER A 440 -19.92 -25.22 3.51
CA SER A 440 -21.04 -25.35 2.58
C SER A 440 -20.83 -26.45 1.54
N ASP A 441 -19.57 -26.87 1.32
CA ASP A 441 -19.19 -27.90 0.36
C ASP A 441 -18.39 -29.02 1.04
N SER A 442 -18.96 -30.24 1.05
CA SER A 442 -18.34 -31.43 1.62
C SER A 442 -17.33 -32.13 0.70
N ALA A 443 -17.17 -31.68 -0.55
CA ALA A 443 -16.27 -32.32 -1.52
C ALA A 443 -14.80 -31.90 -1.35
N LEU A 444 -14.55 -30.71 -0.81
CA LEU A 444 -13.21 -30.21 -0.52
C LEU A 444 -12.68 -30.79 0.80
N PRO A 445 -11.36 -31.05 0.90
CA PRO A 445 -10.73 -31.24 2.21
C PRO A 445 -11.04 -30.04 3.12
N ALA A 446 -11.46 -30.29 4.36
CA ALA A 446 -11.92 -29.22 5.26
C ALA A 446 -10.91 -28.08 5.43
N HIS A 447 -9.62 -28.40 5.60
CA HIS A 447 -8.57 -27.40 5.72
C HIS A 447 -8.40 -26.53 4.45
N ALA A 448 -8.68 -27.09 3.27
CA ALA A 448 -8.66 -26.34 2.02
C ALA A 448 -9.86 -25.39 1.94
N PHE A 449 -11.05 -25.84 2.33
CA PHE A 449 -12.24 -24.97 2.38
C PHE A 449 -12.02 -23.76 3.31
N TRP A 450 -11.45 -23.99 4.49
CA TRP A 450 -11.30 -22.98 5.52
C TRP A 450 -10.07 -22.07 5.36
N PHE A 451 -8.96 -22.60 4.85
CA PHE A 451 -7.69 -21.87 4.76
C PHE A 451 -7.21 -21.64 3.32
N GLY A 452 -8.01 -21.99 2.33
CA GLY A 452 -7.74 -21.67 0.93
C GLY A 452 -7.85 -20.16 0.68
N GLU A 453 -6.87 -19.61 -0.02
CA GLU A 453 -6.74 -18.17 -0.29
C GLU A 453 -7.38 -17.81 -1.65
N ASP A 454 -8.57 -18.36 -1.90
CA ASP A 454 -9.33 -18.13 -3.14
C ASP A 454 -9.71 -16.64 -3.31
N GLN A 455 -9.73 -16.14 -4.55
CA GLN A 455 -9.90 -14.72 -4.89
C GLN A 455 -11.36 -14.33 -5.15
N ALA A 456 -11.66 -13.02 -5.23
CA ALA A 456 -13.00 -12.46 -5.43
C ALA A 456 -14.04 -12.88 -4.37
N ARG A 457 -13.62 -12.97 -3.10
CA ARG A 457 -14.44 -13.46 -1.99
C ARG A 457 -14.60 -12.42 -0.89
N TYR A 458 -15.80 -12.45 -0.29
CA TYR A 458 -16.21 -11.57 0.79
C TYR A 458 -17.04 -12.34 1.81
N VAL A 459 -16.97 -11.94 3.07
CA VAL A 459 -17.81 -12.42 4.16
C VAL A 459 -18.72 -11.29 4.62
N LEU A 460 -20.03 -11.56 4.66
CA LEU A 460 -21.05 -10.64 5.12
C LEU A 460 -21.68 -11.17 6.40
N ALA A 461 -22.06 -10.28 7.31
CA ALA A 461 -22.92 -10.63 8.45
C ALA A 461 -24.19 -9.78 8.44
N VAL A 462 -25.35 -10.43 8.54
CA VAL A 462 -26.65 -9.77 8.40
C VAL A 462 -27.66 -10.26 9.42
N ASP A 463 -28.60 -9.38 9.75
CA ASP A 463 -29.75 -9.77 10.56
C ASP A 463 -30.72 -10.63 9.73
N GLY A 464 -31.36 -11.61 10.38
CA GLY A 464 -32.30 -12.53 9.72
C GLY A 464 -31.63 -13.83 9.28
N ASP A 465 -32.17 -14.46 8.23
CA ASP A 465 -31.67 -15.76 7.75
C ASP A 465 -30.64 -15.64 6.62
N GLY A 466 -30.52 -14.47 5.97
CA GLY A 466 -29.59 -14.23 4.86
C GLY A 466 -30.05 -14.75 3.50
N ALA A 467 -31.23 -15.39 3.42
CA ALA A 467 -31.69 -16.06 2.20
C ALA A 467 -31.91 -15.09 1.03
N GLU A 468 -32.38 -13.87 1.31
CA GLU A 468 -32.59 -12.84 0.29
C GLU A 468 -31.27 -12.43 -0.40
N ILE A 469 -30.18 -12.31 0.37
CA ILE A 469 -28.87 -11.94 -0.17
C ILE A 469 -28.32 -13.07 -1.03
N VAL A 470 -28.43 -14.33 -0.58
CA VAL A 470 -28.01 -15.49 -1.36
C VAL A 470 -28.80 -15.59 -2.67
N ALA A 471 -30.10 -15.33 -2.63
CA ALA A 471 -30.93 -15.31 -3.84
C ALA A 471 -30.47 -14.22 -4.82
N LYS A 472 -30.27 -12.98 -4.33
CA LYS A 472 -29.74 -11.87 -5.15
C LYS A 472 -28.36 -12.17 -5.73
N ALA A 473 -27.45 -12.76 -4.96
CA ALA A 473 -26.13 -13.15 -5.43
C ALA A 473 -26.25 -14.22 -6.53
N THR A 474 -27.12 -15.22 -6.34
CA THR A 474 -27.38 -16.27 -7.33
C THR A 474 -27.94 -15.69 -8.63
N GLU A 475 -28.90 -14.76 -8.55
CA GLU A 475 -29.43 -14.04 -9.71
C GLU A 475 -28.35 -13.22 -10.44
N ALA A 476 -27.42 -12.65 -9.69
CA ALA A 476 -26.25 -11.96 -10.20
C ALA A 476 -25.15 -12.91 -10.72
N GLY A 477 -25.32 -14.23 -10.63
CA GLY A 477 -24.31 -15.22 -11.05
C GLY A 477 -23.13 -15.39 -10.10
N ILE A 478 -23.25 -14.90 -8.86
CA ILE A 478 -22.21 -14.95 -7.83
C ILE A 478 -22.51 -16.13 -6.89
N PRO A 479 -21.59 -17.10 -6.74
CA PRO A 479 -21.74 -18.15 -5.74
C PRO A 479 -21.87 -17.55 -4.33
N ALA A 480 -22.84 -18.06 -3.56
CA ALA A 480 -23.06 -17.59 -2.20
C ALA A 480 -23.53 -18.74 -1.31
N ALA A 481 -23.08 -18.76 -0.07
CA ALA A 481 -23.49 -19.75 0.92
C ALA A 481 -23.61 -19.15 2.32
N ILE A 482 -24.62 -19.59 3.07
CA ILE A 482 -24.73 -19.30 4.51
C ILE A 482 -23.84 -20.29 5.25
N LEU A 483 -22.88 -19.77 6.02
CA LEU A 483 -21.93 -20.57 6.79
C LEU A 483 -22.46 -20.92 8.17
N GLY A 484 -23.30 -20.07 8.74
CA GLY A 484 -23.81 -20.26 10.10
C GLY A 484 -24.19 -18.96 10.76
N LYS A 485 -24.04 -18.89 12.08
CA LYS A 485 -24.51 -17.75 12.88
C LYS A 485 -23.47 -17.26 13.89
N THR A 486 -23.48 -15.96 14.13
CA THR A 486 -22.66 -15.32 15.17
C THR A 486 -23.20 -15.61 16.56
N GLY A 487 -22.33 -15.61 17.58
CA GLY A 487 -22.72 -15.71 18.99
C GLY A 487 -21.63 -16.27 19.90
N GLY A 488 -21.71 -15.91 21.18
CA GLY A 488 -20.79 -16.42 22.21
C GLY A 488 -19.39 -15.82 22.11
N ASP A 489 -18.42 -16.49 22.75
CA ASP A 489 -17.03 -16.04 22.94
C ASP A 489 -16.00 -17.00 22.32
N ALA A 490 -16.46 -17.87 21.40
CA ALA A 490 -15.65 -18.87 20.73
C ALA A 490 -16.10 -19.09 19.29
N LEU A 491 -15.19 -19.60 18.46
CA LEU A 491 -15.46 -20.07 17.11
C LEU A 491 -15.63 -21.58 17.13
N THR A 492 -16.74 -22.08 16.61
CA THR A 492 -16.98 -23.50 16.37
C THR A 492 -17.04 -23.73 14.87
N VAL A 493 -16.28 -24.71 14.39
CA VAL A 493 -16.16 -25.02 12.97
C VAL A 493 -16.51 -26.49 12.74
N ASP A 494 -17.45 -26.76 11.84
CA ASP A 494 -17.90 -28.11 11.44
C ASP A 494 -18.33 -28.99 12.64
N GLY A 495 -18.93 -28.39 13.66
CA GLY A 495 -19.32 -29.08 14.90
C GLY A 495 -18.14 -29.57 15.74
N GLY A 496 -16.94 -29.02 15.49
CA GLY A 496 -15.71 -29.31 16.24
C GLY A 496 -15.70 -28.73 17.67
N SER A 497 -14.52 -28.76 18.29
CA SER A 497 -14.35 -28.15 19.62
C SER A 497 -14.34 -26.62 19.52
N PRO A 498 -15.01 -25.89 20.43
CA PRO A 498 -14.98 -24.43 20.44
C PRO A 498 -13.57 -23.88 20.65
N ILE A 499 -13.17 -22.93 19.82
CA ILE A 499 -11.88 -22.23 19.87
C ILE A 499 -12.11 -20.88 20.53
N SER A 500 -11.59 -20.67 21.74
CA SER A 500 -11.84 -19.44 22.49
C SER A 500 -11.26 -18.20 21.79
N LEU A 501 -12.06 -17.15 21.64
CA LEU A 501 -11.59 -15.86 21.12
C LEU A 501 -10.49 -15.26 21.98
N ARG A 502 -10.50 -15.53 23.29
CA ARG A 502 -9.43 -15.10 24.20
C ARG A 502 -8.10 -15.75 23.82
N THR A 503 -8.08 -17.07 23.63
CA THR A 503 -6.87 -17.81 23.23
C THR A 503 -6.31 -17.29 21.91
N ILE A 504 -7.19 -17.08 20.93
CA ILE A 504 -6.79 -16.54 19.63
C ILE A 504 -6.23 -15.12 19.80
N ARG A 505 -6.93 -14.25 20.54
CA ARG A 505 -6.50 -12.87 20.76
C ARG A 505 -5.12 -12.78 21.41
N ASP A 506 -4.88 -13.58 22.45
CA ASP A 506 -3.59 -13.61 23.16
C ASP A 506 -2.43 -13.95 22.20
N LYS A 507 -2.69 -14.78 21.19
CA LYS A 507 -1.70 -15.17 20.18
C LYS A 507 -1.55 -14.14 19.06
N HIS A 508 -2.67 -13.67 18.52
CA HIS A 508 -2.72 -12.69 17.45
C HIS A 508 -2.15 -11.34 17.87
N GLU A 509 -2.53 -10.81 19.03
CA GLU A 509 -2.04 -9.52 19.54
C GLU A 509 -0.66 -9.66 20.23
N GLY A 510 -0.28 -10.86 20.68
CA GLY A 510 0.96 -11.09 21.42
C GLY A 510 2.21 -11.27 20.57
N TRP A 511 2.09 -11.74 19.32
CA TRP A 511 3.25 -12.09 18.49
C TRP A 511 4.17 -10.89 18.22
N LEU A 512 3.63 -9.79 17.68
CA LEU A 512 4.45 -8.65 17.25
C LEU A 512 5.14 -7.92 18.42
N PRO A 513 4.45 -7.62 19.55
CA PRO A 513 5.13 -7.10 20.74
C PRO A 513 6.23 -8.03 21.25
N GLY A 514 5.98 -9.34 21.27
CA GLY A 514 6.97 -10.35 21.68
C GLY A 514 8.19 -10.35 20.75
N TYR A 515 7.97 -10.29 19.44
CA TYR A 515 9.05 -10.21 18.45
C TYR A 515 9.90 -8.94 18.65
N MET A 516 9.27 -7.78 18.81
CA MET A 516 9.96 -6.51 19.03
C MET A 516 10.72 -6.47 20.37
N ALA A 517 10.29 -7.25 21.36
CA ALA A 517 10.99 -7.44 22.63
C ALA A 517 12.10 -8.51 22.57
N GLY A 518 12.23 -9.26 21.47
CA GLY A 518 13.18 -10.36 21.32
C GLY A 518 12.76 -11.66 22.04
N GLU A 519 11.45 -11.85 22.28
CA GLU A 519 10.86 -12.97 23.02
C GLU A 519 10.17 -14.02 22.13
N ALA A 520 9.95 -13.72 20.85
CA ALA A 520 9.19 -14.55 19.90
C ALA A 520 10.04 -15.16 18.78
#